data_AF-A0A1S8X258-F1
#
_entry.id   AF-A0A1S8X258-F1
#
_cell.length_a   1.000
_cell.length_b   1.000
_cell.length_c   1.000
_cell.angle_alpha   90.00
_cell.angle_beta   90.00
_cell.angle_gamma   90.00
#
_symmetry.space_group_name_H-M   'P 1'
#
loop_
_entity.id
_entity.type
_entity.pdbx_description
1 polymer ?
#
loop_
_entity_poly.entity_id
_entity_poly.type
_entity_poly.pdbx_seq_one_letter_code
_entity_poly.pdbx_strand_id
1 'polypeptide(L)'
;MPQREPDDGRRILSRCNKMLRNDEEVQLHSVRTGHVNYSESTESVKPLTEEERKLQMEKLQELLQQKKLQREAKEREEELEREKQRRRQGKDIVSAKAKFEEDEMKRLVEQRRREKEEDRAYRERLKADIAREREEKKMRERGEAAAAPYSKPTLPPQATKSDATVCRLQIRLPTGQPLKYDFGANEPLSAVRLYVCQHWPNGSDGLDPATVILFTTFPKRDYTEDDMQTALSDLGKFSKDWSRYVVETVLHPSLPTNT
;
A
#
# COMPACT_ATOMS: atom_id res chain seq x y z
N MET A 1 74.86 -6.78 -28.87
CA MET A 1 73.45 -6.57 -29.25
C MET A 1 73.40 -5.35 -30.16
N PRO A 2 73.18 -5.51 -31.48
CA PRO A 2 73.06 -4.36 -32.37
C PRO A 2 71.70 -3.69 -32.14
N GLN A 3 71.71 -2.36 -31.99
CA GLN A 3 70.51 -1.54 -31.85
C GLN A 3 69.73 -1.54 -33.18
N ARG A 4 68.42 -1.80 -33.13
CA ARG A 4 67.53 -1.70 -34.30
C ARG A 4 67.11 -0.24 -34.48
N GLU A 5 67.35 0.31 -35.67
CA GLU A 5 66.81 1.59 -36.12
C GLU A 5 65.27 1.55 -36.17
N PRO A 6 64.55 2.61 -35.78
CA PRO A 6 63.09 2.66 -35.86
C PRO A 6 62.64 2.86 -37.31
N ASP A 7 61.80 1.95 -37.79
CA ASP A 7 61.20 1.95 -39.12
C ASP A 7 60.07 3.00 -39.16
N ASP A 8 60.28 4.13 -39.82
CA ASP A 8 59.34 5.26 -39.96
C ASP A 8 58.23 4.97 -41.01
N GLY A 9 57.67 3.75 -41.00
CA GLY A 9 56.66 3.30 -41.96
C GLY A 9 55.28 3.94 -41.72
N ARG A 10 54.98 5.03 -42.42
CA ARG A 10 53.68 5.72 -42.36
C ARG A 10 52.63 5.04 -43.24
N ARG A 11 51.42 4.86 -42.72
CA ARG A 11 50.33 4.13 -43.38
C ARG A 11 49.16 5.05 -43.74
N ILE A 12 48.69 4.96 -44.98
CA ILE A 12 47.50 5.64 -45.50
C ILE A 12 46.41 4.62 -45.77
N LEU A 13 45.21 4.87 -45.27
CA LEU A 13 44.05 4.01 -45.54
C LEU A 13 43.29 4.52 -46.78
N SER A 14 43.16 3.69 -47.83
CA SER A 14 42.59 4.06 -49.13
C SER A 14 41.12 4.51 -49.10
N ARG A 15 40.38 4.19 -48.01
CA ARG A 15 38.96 4.56 -47.83
C ARG A 15 38.71 5.91 -47.16
N CYS A 16 39.68 6.46 -46.41
CA CYS A 16 39.51 7.74 -45.69
C CYS A 16 40.60 8.78 -45.98
N ASN A 17 41.59 8.43 -46.80
CA ASN A 17 42.72 9.25 -47.24
C ASN A 17 43.43 10.02 -46.10
N LYS A 18 43.34 9.51 -44.87
CA LYS A 18 43.95 10.10 -43.69
C LYS A 18 45.31 9.46 -43.47
N MET A 19 46.35 10.29 -43.44
CA MET A 19 47.72 9.89 -43.18
C MET A 19 47.92 9.66 -41.69
N LEU A 20 48.29 8.43 -41.32
CA LEU A 20 48.57 8.03 -39.94
C LEU A 20 50.07 7.88 -39.78
N ARG A 21 50.62 8.51 -38.74
CA ARG A 21 52.07 8.65 -38.57
C ARG A 21 52.68 7.43 -37.90
N ASN A 22 51.99 6.84 -36.92
CA ASN A 22 52.49 5.75 -36.08
C ASN A 22 51.43 4.64 -35.91
N ASP A 23 51.87 3.44 -35.50
CA ASP A 23 51.02 2.27 -35.25
C ASP A 23 49.93 2.50 -34.19
N GLU A 24 50.20 3.32 -33.17
CA GLU A 24 49.21 3.70 -32.15
C GLU A 24 48.06 4.52 -32.74
N GLU A 25 48.37 5.39 -33.71
CA GLU A 25 47.36 6.21 -34.40
C GLU A 25 46.48 5.33 -35.31
N VAL A 26 47.08 4.29 -35.91
CA VAL A 26 46.38 3.24 -36.67
C VAL A 26 45.42 2.46 -35.79
N GLN A 27 45.84 2.07 -34.58
CA GLN A 27 44.97 1.38 -33.63
C GLN A 27 43.79 2.26 -33.17
N LEU A 28 44.04 3.51 -32.79
CA LEU A 28 42.99 4.44 -32.35
C LEU A 28 42.00 4.76 -33.47
N HIS A 29 42.49 4.94 -34.71
CA HIS A 29 41.64 5.16 -35.87
C HIS A 29 40.81 3.93 -36.21
N SER A 30 41.39 2.72 -36.09
CA SER A 30 40.67 1.46 -36.27
C SER A 30 39.53 1.32 -35.26
N VAL A 31 39.76 1.64 -33.98
CA VAL A 31 38.74 1.57 -32.92
C VAL A 31 37.64 2.62 -33.13
N ARG A 32 38.01 3.84 -33.53
CA ARG A 32 37.05 4.95 -33.67
C ARG A 32 36.25 4.91 -34.97
N THR A 33 36.82 4.39 -36.05
CA THR A 33 36.20 4.41 -37.39
C THR A 33 35.90 3.04 -37.97
N GLY A 34 36.35 1.96 -37.33
CA GLY A 34 36.13 0.57 -37.78
C GLY A 34 36.92 0.17 -39.03
N HIS A 35 37.90 0.97 -39.44
CA HIS A 35 38.70 0.71 -40.64
C HIS A 35 39.92 -0.18 -40.35
N VAL A 36 40.18 -1.17 -41.22
CA VAL A 36 41.20 -2.22 -40.96
C VAL A 36 42.20 -2.45 -42.10
N ASN A 37 42.14 -1.70 -43.22
CA ASN A 37 42.98 -1.95 -44.41
C ASN A 37 43.86 -0.74 -44.80
N TYR A 38 45.13 -0.76 -44.41
CA TYR A 38 46.08 0.35 -44.55
C TYR A 38 47.17 0.03 -45.59
N SER A 39 47.47 0.98 -46.48
CA SER A 39 48.59 0.92 -47.44
C SER A 39 49.71 1.87 -47.02
N GLU A 40 50.95 1.42 -46.97
CA GLU A 40 52.10 2.28 -46.68
C GLU A 40 52.27 3.35 -47.76
N SER A 41 52.49 4.61 -47.37
CA SER A 41 52.72 5.71 -48.33
C SER A 41 53.90 6.55 -47.90
N THR A 42 54.78 6.79 -48.87
CA THR A 42 56.08 7.46 -48.72
C THR A 42 56.02 8.98 -48.94
N GLU A 43 54.84 9.58 -48.97
CA GLU A 43 54.69 11.03 -49.16
C GLU A 43 55.05 11.78 -47.87
N SER A 44 56.23 12.39 -47.85
CA SER A 44 56.71 13.21 -46.74
C SER A 44 55.88 14.50 -46.62
N VAL A 45 55.05 14.61 -45.59
CA VAL A 45 54.37 15.86 -45.23
C VAL A 45 55.43 16.94 -44.99
N LYS A 46 55.35 18.05 -45.73
CA LYS A 46 56.25 19.19 -45.53
C LYS A 46 56.23 19.62 -44.05
N PRO A 47 57.39 19.75 -43.38
CA PRO A 47 57.42 20.21 -42.01
C PRO A 47 56.79 21.61 -41.94
N LEU A 48 55.76 21.75 -41.11
CA LEU A 48 55.09 23.03 -40.89
C LEU A 48 56.11 24.09 -40.49
N THR A 49 56.00 25.28 -41.08
CA THR A 49 56.86 26.41 -40.74
C THR A 49 56.68 26.78 -39.26
N GLU A 50 57.69 27.36 -38.62
CA GLU A 50 57.67 27.62 -37.17
C GLU A 50 56.52 28.56 -36.76
N GLU A 51 56.10 29.45 -37.64
CA GLU A 51 54.97 30.35 -37.44
C GLU A 51 53.62 29.62 -37.47
N GLU A 52 53.42 28.70 -38.43
CA GLU A 52 52.21 27.88 -38.51
C GLU A 52 52.07 26.94 -37.30
N ARG A 53 53.18 26.41 -36.77
CA ARG A 53 53.16 25.59 -35.55
C ARG A 53 52.76 26.41 -34.32
N LYS A 54 53.25 27.64 -34.19
CA LYS A 54 52.89 28.54 -33.09
C LYS A 54 51.40 28.92 -33.13
N LEU A 55 50.89 29.30 -34.31
CA LEU A 55 49.46 29.61 -34.49
C LEU A 55 48.55 28.40 -34.19
N GLN A 56 48.95 27.19 -34.59
CA GLN A 56 48.21 25.98 -34.26
C GLN A 56 48.22 25.68 -32.75
N MET A 57 49.35 25.92 -32.07
CA MET A 57 49.44 25.76 -30.61
C MET A 57 48.57 26.76 -29.86
N GLU A 58 48.58 28.03 -30.28
CA GLU A 58 47.75 29.08 -29.69
C GLU A 58 46.26 28.77 -29.86
N LYS A 59 45.84 28.41 -31.08
CA LYS A 59 44.46 27.97 -31.35
C LYS A 59 44.06 26.75 -30.51
N LEU A 60 44.98 25.81 -30.28
CA LEU A 60 44.73 24.63 -29.45
C LEU A 60 44.58 25.04 -27.96
N GLN A 61 45.41 25.96 -27.49
CA GLN A 61 45.32 26.51 -26.14
C GLN A 61 44.00 27.26 -25.92
N GLU A 62 43.58 28.09 -26.87
CA GLU A 62 42.29 28.78 -26.83
C GLU A 62 41.11 27.80 -26.79
N LEU A 63 41.12 26.75 -27.62
CA LEU A 63 40.07 25.72 -27.60
C LEU A 63 40.03 24.96 -26.26
N LEU A 64 41.19 24.69 -25.66
CA LEU A 64 41.26 24.05 -24.34
C LEU A 64 40.73 24.98 -23.24
N GLN A 65 41.05 26.27 -23.29
CA GLN A 65 40.51 27.27 -22.35
C GLN A 65 39.00 27.43 -22.51
N GLN A 66 38.49 27.57 -23.74
CA GLN A 66 37.05 27.62 -24.01
C GLN A 66 36.33 26.37 -23.50
N LYS A 67 36.90 25.18 -23.74
CA LYS A 67 36.32 23.92 -23.25
C LYS A 67 36.32 23.81 -21.73
N LYS A 68 37.35 24.34 -21.05
CA LYS A 68 37.38 24.42 -19.58
C LYS A 68 36.30 25.36 -19.05
N LEU A 69 36.17 26.56 -19.62
CA LEU A 69 35.15 27.52 -19.23
C LEU A 69 33.72 26.99 -19.44
N GLN A 70 33.48 26.28 -20.55
CA GLN A 70 32.18 25.64 -20.80
C GLN A 70 31.88 24.52 -19.78
N ARG A 71 32.89 23.71 -19.43
CA ARG A 71 32.72 22.66 -18.41
C ARG A 71 32.42 23.27 -17.04
N GLU A 72 33.18 24.28 -16.63
CA GLU A 72 32.97 24.96 -15.35
C GLU A 72 31.60 25.66 -15.27
N ALA A 73 31.16 26.29 -16.37
CA ALA A 73 29.84 26.91 -16.43
C ALA A 73 28.71 25.86 -16.31
N LYS A 74 28.85 24.71 -16.98
CA LYS A 74 27.89 23.60 -16.90
C LYS A 74 27.86 22.97 -15.52
N GLU A 75 29.02 22.72 -14.90
CA GLU A 75 29.11 22.19 -13.54
C GLU A 75 28.47 23.14 -12.52
N ARG A 76 28.69 24.45 -12.66
CA ARG A 76 28.05 25.48 -11.82
C ARG A 76 26.52 25.50 -12.00
N GLU A 77 26.03 25.36 -13.23
CA GLU A 77 24.59 25.29 -13.50
C GLU A 77 23.97 24.01 -12.91
N GLU A 78 24.63 22.86 -13.07
CA GLU A 78 24.20 21.59 -12.50
C GLU A 78 24.18 21.62 -10.97
N GLU A 79 25.14 22.29 -10.34
CA GLU A 79 25.16 22.47 -8.88
C GLU A 79 24.00 23.36 -8.40
N LEU A 80 23.75 24.48 -9.10
CA LEU A 80 22.62 25.36 -8.82
C LEU A 80 21.27 24.64 -9.03
N GLU A 81 21.15 23.80 -10.05
CA GLU A 81 19.95 23.01 -10.30
C GLU A 81 19.75 21.95 -9.22
N ARG A 82 20.81 21.24 -8.81
CA ARG A 82 20.76 20.26 -7.72
C ARG A 82 20.34 20.91 -6.40
N GLU A 83 20.88 22.08 -6.09
CA GLU A 83 20.50 22.88 -4.91
C GLU A 83 19.03 23.31 -4.99
N LYS A 84 18.58 23.82 -6.14
CA LYS A 84 17.17 24.19 -6.39
C LYS A 84 16.25 22.98 -6.23
N GLN A 85 16.64 21.82 -6.76
CA GLN A 85 15.88 20.58 -6.67
C GLN A 85 15.74 20.13 -5.23
N ARG A 86 16.82 20.16 -4.42
CA ARG A 86 16.74 19.83 -2.99
C ARG A 86 15.74 20.74 -2.27
N ARG A 87 15.79 22.05 -2.52
CA ARG A 87 14.85 23.01 -1.92
C ARG A 87 13.41 22.79 -2.39
N ARG A 88 13.21 22.47 -3.68
CA ARG A 88 11.88 22.14 -4.22
C ARG A 88 11.34 20.88 -3.57
N GLN A 89 12.10 19.79 -3.54
CA GLN A 89 11.69 18.55 -2.87
C GLN A 89 11.29 18.76 -1.41
N GLY A 90 12.08 19.55 -0.66
CA GLY A 90 11.72 19.89 0.72
C GLY A 90 10.40 20.67 0.83
N LYS A 91 10.18 21.65 -0.04
CA LYS A 91 8.91 22.41 -0.11
C LYS A 91 7.75 21.53 -0.57
N ASP A 92 7.97 20.65 -1.53
CA ASP A 92 6.97 19.78 -2.11
C ASP A 92 6.46 18.80 -1.05
N ILE A 93 7.35 18.18 -0.27
CA ILE A 93 6.99 17.31 0.86
C ILE A 93 6.14 18.05 1.90
N VAL A 94 6.58 19.25 2.31
CA VAL A 94 5.83 20.06 3.29
C VAL A 94 4.46 20.46 2.73
N SER A 95 4.40 20.87 1.46
CA SER A 95 3.15 21.26 0.80
C SER A 95 2.19 20.08 0.59
N ALA A 96 2.72 18.90 0.25
CA ALA A 96 1.93 17.69 0.05
C ALA A 96 1.31 17.23 1.37
N LYS A 97 2.07 17.28 2.46
CA LYS A 97 1.56 16.98 3.80
C LYS A 97 0.47 17.96 4.23
N ALA A 98 0.70 19.27 4.06
CA ALA A 98 -0.30 20.29 4.39
C ALA A 98 -1.60 20.12 3.59
N LYS A 99 -1.49 19.83 2.28
CA LYS A 99 -2.65 19.56 1.42
C LYS A 99 -3.41 18.31 1.84
N PHE A 100 -2.70 17.24 2.19
CA PHE A 100 -3.33 16.00 2.67
C PHE A 100 -4.12 16.25 3.97
N GLU A 101 -3.54 16.96 4.93
CA GLU A 101 -4.20 17.32 6.19
C GLU A 101 -5.43 18.24 5.96
N GLU A 102 -5.32 19.20 5.04
CA GLU A 102 -6.44 20.08 4.65
C GLU A 102 -7.58 19.29 3.98
N ASP A 103 -7.25 18.38 3.05
CA ASP A 103 -8.23 17.54 2.36
C ASP A 103 -8.94 16.57 3.33
N GLU A 104 -8.23 15.97 4.28
CA GLU A 104 -8.84 15.15 5.34
C GLU A 104 -9.78 15.98 6.22
N MET A 105 -9.33 17.15 6.68
CA MET A 105 -10.18 18.03 7.49
C MET A 105 -11.43 18.46 6.73
N LYS A 106 -11.28 18.81 5.45
CA LYS A 106 -12.39 19.20 4.59
C LYS A 106 -13.40 18.06 4.41
N ARG A 107 -12.92 16.84 4.18
CA ARG A 107 -13.79 15.64 4.08
C ARG A 107 -14.55 15.39 5.36
N LEU A 108 -13.90 15.50 6.53
CA LEU A 108 -14.56 15.32 7.82
C LEU A 108 -15.63 16.40 8.09
N VAL A 109 -15.34 17.65 7.73
CA VAL A 109 -16.30 18.76 7.86
C VAL A 109 -17.50 18.55 6.94
N GLU A 110 -17.26 18.17 5.69
CA GLU A 110 -18.32 17.90 4.71
C GLU A 110 -19.19 16.71 5.14
N GLN A 111 -18.58 15.63 5.61
CA GLN A 111 -19.30 14.47 6.15
C GLN A 111 -20.17 14.86 7.35
N ARG A 112 -19.62 15.60 8.32
CA ARG A 112 -20.39 16.10 9.46
C ARG A 112 -21.53 17.02 9.04
N ARG A 113 -21.32 17.86 8.02
CA ARG A 113 -22.37 18.74 7.49
C ARG A 113 -23.49 17.92 6.87
N ARG A 114 -23.13 16.93 6.06
CA ARG A 114 -24.07 16.02 5.40
C ARG A 114 -24.87 15.20 6.40
N GLU A 115 -24.23 14.59 7.39
CA GLU A 115 -24.91 13.83 8.46
C GLU A 115 -25.90 14.72 9.23
N LYS A 116 -25.54 15.98 9.49
CA LYS A 116 -26.42 16.94 10.16
C LYS A 116 -27.61 17.34 9.28
N GLU A 117 -27.42 17.49 7.97
CA GLU A 117 -28.50 17.76 7.01
C GLU A 117 -29.43 16.55 6.86
N GLU A 118 -28.89 15.34 6.81
CA GLU A 118 -29.64 14.08 6.74
C GLU A 118 -30.44 13.82 8.02
N ASP A 119 -29.86 14.04 9.21
CA ASP A 119 -30.57 13.94 10.50
C ASP A 119 -31.70 14.98 10.60
N ARG A 120 -31.46 16.22 10.15
CA ARG A 120 -32.52 17.25 10.10
C ARG A 120 -33.65 16.80 9.17
N ALA A 121 -33.32 16.35 7.96
CA ALA A 121 -34.31 15.89 7.00
C ALA A 121 -35.09 14.66 7.52
N TYR A 122 -34.42 13.73 8.20
CA TYR A 122 -35.05 12.58 8.82
C TYR A 122 -36.03 12.99 9.93
N ARG A 123 -35.63 13.90 10.82
CA ARG A 123 -36.50 14.45 11.88
C ARG A 123 -37.71 15.18 11.30
N GLU A 124 -37.53 15.94 10.22
CA GLU A 124 -38.62 16.63 9.53
C GLU A 124 -39.61 15.64 8.91
N ARG A 125 -39.13 14.59 8.24
CA ARG A 125 -39.98 13.51 7.71
C ARG A 125 -40.75 12.80 8.81
N LEU A 126 -40.09 12.39 9.89
CA LEU A 126 -40.73 11.73 11.02
C LEU A 126 -41.80 12.62 11.67
N LYS A 127 -41.51 13.92 11.82
CA LYS A 127 -42.49 14.88 12.35
C LYS A 127 -43.70 15.03 11.43
N ALA A 128 -43.51 15.04 10.11
CA ALA A 128 -44.59 15.09 9.15
C ALA A 128 -45.45 13.83 9.18
N ASP A 129 -44.85 12.65 9.33
CA ASP A 129 -45.56 11.37 9.45
C ASP A 129 -46.40 11.31 10.73
N ILE A 130 -45.83 11.71 11.88
CA ILE A 130 -46.57 11.81 13.15
C ILE A 130 -47.72 12.81 13.05
N ALA A 131 -47.52 13.95 12.37
CA ALA A 131 -48.58 14.95 12.20
C ALA A 131 -49.74 14.39 11.35
N ARG A 132 -49.42 13.70 10.25
CA ARG A 132 -50.40 13.06 9.37
C ARG A 132 -51.20 11.98 10.10
N GLU A 133 -50.52 11.11 10.84
CA GLU A 133 -51.16 10.05 11.64
C GLU A 133 -52.06 10.64 12.74
N ARG A 134 -51.61 11.72 13.41
CA ARG A 134 -52.42 12.42 14.42
C ARG A 134 -53.67 13.05 13.81
N GLU A 135 -53.56 13.65 12.62
CA GLU A 135 -54.71 14.22 11.91
C GLU A 135 -55.70 13.14 11.46
N GLU A 136 -55.20 12.03 10.91
CA GLU A 136 -56.03 10.88 10.52
C GLU A 136 -56.74 10.27 11.73
N LYS A 137 -56.03 10.06 12.85
CA LYS A 137 -56.63 9.59 14.10
C LYS A 137 -57.69 10.56 14.61
N LYS A 138 -57.42 11.87 14.59
CA LYS A 138 -58.41 12.89 15.01
C LYS A 138 -59.64 12.90 14.10
N MET A 139 -59.49 12.67 12.79
CA MET A 139 -60.63 12.53 11.88
C MET A 139 -61.41 11.23 12.13
N ARG A 140 -60.71 10.12 12.40
CA ARG A 140 -61.33 8.83 12.74
C ARG A 140 -62.06 8.87 14.07
N GLU A 141 -61.49 9.47 15.12
CA GLU A 141 -62.15 9.67 16.42
C GLU A 141 -63.34 10.63 16.33
N ARG A 142 -63.32 11.59 15.40
CA ARG A 142 -64.48 12.45 15.11
C ARG A 142 -65.56 11.74 14.27
N GLY A 143 -65.21 10.64 13.61
CA GLY A 143 -66.12 9.81 12.80
C GLY A 143 -66.63 8.53 13.48
N GLU A 144 -65.90 7.96 14.44
CA GLU A 144 -66.21 6.69 15.11
C GLU A 144 -66.41 6.89 16.62
N ALA A 145 -67.64 7.24 17.00
CA ALA A 145 -68.22 6.88 18.29
C ALA A 145 -69.00 5.55 18.16
N ALA A 146 -68.35 4.47 17.69
CA ALA A 146 -68.88 3.10 17.75
C ALA A 146 -67.81 2.05 17.39
N ALA A 147 -67.27 1.35 18.39
CA ALA A 147 -67.01 -0.10 18.42
C ALA A 147 -65.86 -0.44 19.39
N ALA A 148 -66.19 -1.26 20.39
CA ALA A 148 -65.30 -1.73 21.45
C ALA A 148 -64.36 -2.87 20.98
N PRO A 149 -63.16 -3.04 21.57
CA PRO A 149 -62.29 -4.19 21.28
C PRO A 149 -62.65 -5.40 22.15
N TYR A 150 -62.84 -6.54 21.48
CA TYR A 150 -63.08 -7.85 22.10
C TYR A 150 -61.75 -8.50 22.53
N SER A 151 -61.79 -9.27 23.63
CA SER A 151 -60.62 -9.78 24.35
C SER A 151 -60.58 -11.33 24.44
N LYS A 152 -59.34 -11.89 24.42
CA LYS A 152 -58.85 -13.19 24.98
C LYS A 152 -58.97 -14.47 24.12
N PRO A 153 -58.23 -15.59 24.38
CA PRO A 153 -57.18 -15.88 25.39
C PRO A 153 -55.86 -16.58 24.89
N THR A 154 -54.98 -16.79 25.89
CA THR A 154 -53.60 -17.31 26.04
C THR A 154 -53.20 -18.73 25.53
N LEU A 155 -51.96 -18.77 24.99
CA LEU A 155 -50.89 -19.80 24.84
C LEU A 155 -51.01 -21.24 25.40
N PRO A 156 -50.28 -22.18 24.77
CA PRO A 156 -49.27 -23.03 25.42
C PRO A 156 -47.83 -22.49 25.25
N PRO A 157 -46.92 -22.65 26.23
CA PRO A 157 -45.58 -22.05 26.21
C PRO A 157 -44.63 -22.89 25.33
N GLN A 158 -44.43 -22.46 24.09
CA GLN A 158 -43.31 -22.92 23.28
C GLN A 158 -42.06 -22.13 23.69
N ALA A 159 -40.98 -22.85 23.99
CA ALA A 159 -39.72 -22.27 24.46
C ALA A 159 -39.29 -21.10 23.56
N THR A 160 -39.22 -19.90 24.12
CA THR A 160 -38.76 -18.70 23.44
C THR A 160 -37.29 -18.88 23.06
N LYS A 161 -37.04 -19.17 21.78
CA LYS A 161 -35.73 -18.89 21.17
C LYS A 161 -35.57 -17.37 21.26
N SER A 162 -34.59 -16.92 22.03
CA SER A 162 -34.30 -15.50 22.20
C SER A 162 -33.73 -14.95 20.90
N ASP A 163 -34.42 -14.00 20.26
CA ASP A 163 -33.87 -13.16 19.19
C ASP A 163 -32.87 -12.16 19.77
N ALA A 164 -31.79 -12.65 20.39
CA ALA A 164 -30.65 -11.80 20.69
C ALA A 164 -30.02 -11.43 19.35
N THR A 165 -29.99 -10.15 18.98
CA THR A 165 -29.37 -9.73 17.70
C THR A 165 -27.84 -9.79 17.77
N VAL A 166 -27.27 -9.63 18.97
CA VAL A 166 -25.83 -9.54 19.22
C VAL A 166 -25.44 -10.47 20.35
N CYS A 167 -24.31 -11.14 20.18
CA CYS A 167 -23.74 -12.14 21.06
C CYS A 167 -22.33 -11.71 21.49
N ARG A 168 -22.19 -11.27 22.74
CA ARG A 168 -20.89 -10.85 23.30
C ARG A 168 -20.13 -12.05 23.86
N LEU A 169 -19.02 -12.40 23.22
CA LEU A 169 -18.15 -13.49 23.65
C LEU A 169 -16.88 -12.95 24.31
N GLN A 170 -16.46 -13.59 25.39
CA GLN A 170 -15.14 -13.40 25.98
C GLN A 170 -14.31 -14.65 25.73
N ILE A 171 -13.24 -14.50 24.97
CA ILE A 171 -12.38 -15.60 24.56
C ILE A 171 -11.11 -15.56 25.39
N ARG A 172 -10.84 -16.61 26.16
CA ARG A 172 -9.63 -16.76 26.96
C ARG A 172 -8.60 -17.54 26.17
N LEU A 173 -7.41 -16.95 26.06
CA LEU A 173 -6.26 -17.59 25.44
C LEU A 173 -5.41 -18.28 26.51
N PRO A 174 -4.66 -19.33 26.15
CA PRO A 174 -3.81 -20.05 27.10
C PRO A 174 -2.64 -19.19 27.58
N THR A 175 -2.20 -18.20 26.79
CA THR A 175 -1.04 -17.35 27.07
C THR A 175 -1.32 -15.89 26.67
N GLY A 176 -2.31 -15.23 27.27
CA GLY A 176 -2.57 -13.83 26.96
C GLY A 176 -3.74 -13.17 27.68
N GLN A 177 -4.03 -11.93 27.27
CA GLN A 177 -5.21 -11.19 27.69
C GLN A 177 -6.46 -11.77 27.03
N PRO A 178 -7.62 -11.80 27.74
CA PRO A 178 -8.85 -12.29 27.15
C PRO A 178 -9.34 -11.34 26.05
N LEU A 179 -9.65 -11.88 24.87
CA LEU A 179 -10.28 -11.15 23.78
C LEU A 179 -11.77 -10.99 24.07
N LYS A 180 -12.33 -9.83 23.75
CA LYS A 180 -13.77 -9.56 23.91
C LYS A 180 -14.28 -9.04 22.57
N TYR A 181 -15.29 -9.69 22.03
CA TYR A 181 -15.88 -9.30 20.75
C TYR A 181 -17.38 -9.58 20.70
N ASP A 182 -18.07 -8.72 19.96
CA ASP A 182 -19.51 -8.77 19.75
C ASP A 182 -19.79 -9.40 18.38
N PHE A 183 -20.26 -10.63 18.38
CA PHE A 183 -20.65 -11.37 17.17
C PHE A 183 -22.14 -11.21 16.89
N GLY A 184 -22.56 -11.32 15.64
CA GLY A 184 -23.98 -11.44 15.29
C GLY A 184 -24.53 -12.80 15.76
N ALA A 185 -25.80 -12.88 16.14
CA ALA A 185 -26.35 -14.16 16.60
C ALA A 185 -26.43 -15.24 15.52
N ASN A 186 -26.51 -14.84 14.24
CA ASN A 186 -26.51 -15.76 13.11
C ASN A 186 -25.10 -16.03 12.55
N GLU A 187 -24.05 -15.48 13.16
CA GLU A 187 -22.68 -15.77 12.73
C GLU A 187 -22.30 -17.21 13.09
N PRO A 188 -21.54 -17.92 12.23
CA PRO A 188 -21.07 -19.25 12.52
C PRO A 188 -19.92 -19.25 13.55
N LEU A 189 -19.76 -20.33 14.30
CA LEU A 189 -18.66 -20.48 15.26
C LEU A 189 -17.27 -20.39 14.59
N SER A 190 -17.16 -20.74 13.31
CA SER A 190 -15.95 -20.56 12.51
C SER A 190 -15.44 -19.10 12.48
N ALA A 191 -16.34 -18.10 12.52
CA ALA A 191 -15.97 -16.70 12.57
C ALA A 191 -15.21 -16.35 13.86
N VAL A 192 -15.62 -16.97 14.99
CA VAL A 192 -14.93 -16.83 16.28
C VAL A 192 -13.53 -17.42 16.21
N ARG A 193 -13.38 -18.58 15.57
CA ARG A 193 -12.07 -19.24 15.37
C ARG A 193 -11.11 -18.39 14.55
N LEU A 194 -11.59 -17.79 13.46
CA LEU A 194 -10.82 -16.87 12.63
C LEU A 194 -10.41 -15.61 13.40
N TYR A 195 -11.34 -15.05 14.18
CA TYR A 195 -11.07 -13.88 15.01
C TYR A 195 -9.94 -14.14 16.03
N VAL A 196 -9.94 -15.33 16.64
CA VAL A 196 -8.87 -15.75 17.55
C VAL A 196 -7.53 -15.89 16.82
N CYS A 197 -7.51 -16.47 15.62
CA CYS A 197 -6.29 -16.59 14.83
C CYS A 197 -5.72 -15.22 14.44
N GLN A 198 -6.58 -14.26 14.10
CA GLN A 198 -6.18 -12.90 13.71
C GLN A 198 -5.62 -12.09 14.88
N HIS A 199 -6.14 -12.29 16.10
CA HIS A 199 -5.81 -11.51 17.29
C HIS A 199 -4.92 -12.27 18.29
N TRP A 200 -4.21 -13.31 17.84
CA TRP A 200 -3.35 -14.12 18.71
C TRP A 200 -2.11 -13.33 19.19
N PRO A 201 -1.84 -13.24 20.50
CA PRO A 201 -0.65 -12.59 21.04
C PRO A 201 0.58 -13.48 20.80
N ASN A 202 1.62 -12.91 20.18
CA ASN A 202 2.93 -13.50 19.83
C ASN A 202 3.13 -14.03 18.40
N GLY A 203 2.26 -13.73 17.44
CA GLY A 203 2.57 -13.91 16.03
C GLY A 203 1.31 -14.07 15.19
N SER A 204 1.07 -13.11 14.29
CA SER A 204 0.00 -13.16 13.29
C SER A 204 0.31 -14.07 12.09
N ASP A 205 1.48 -14.70 12.08
CA ASP A 205 1.94 -15.49 10.93
C ASP A 205 1.46 -16.94 11.06
N GLY A 206 0.26 -17.18 10.52
CA GLY A 206 -0.10 -18.50 9.99
C GLY A 206 -0.56 -19.55 11.00
N LEU A 207 -1.21 -19.14 12.11
CA LEU A 207 -2.00 -20.11 12.87
C LEU A 207 -3.15 -20.61 11.98
N ASP A 208 -3.07 -21.86 11.55
CA ASP A 208 -4.17 -22.51 10.86
C ASP A 208 -5.35 -22.59 11.84
N PRO A 209 -6.55 -22.11 11.47
CA PRO A 209 -7.74 -22.29 12.27
C PRO A 209 -7.85 -23.72 12.79
N ALA A 210 -7.51 -24.74 11.98
CA ALA A 210 -7.54 -26.16 12.34
C ALA A 210 -6.82 -26.52 13.67
N THR A 211 -5.78 -25.77 14.05
CA THR A 211 -4.98 -26.02 15.25
C THR A 211 -5.61 -25.47 16.55
N VAL A 212 -6.56 -24.54 16.41
CA VAL A 212 -7.25 -23.91 17.54
C VAL A 212 -8.48 -24.72 17.90
N ILE A 213 -8.52 -25.24 19.13
CA ILE A 213 -9.68 -25.91 19.71
C ILE A 213 -10.43 -24.93 20.61
N LEU A 214 -11.74 -24.82 20.40
CA LEU A 214 -12.63 -24.00 21.22
C LEU A 214 -13.44 -24.90 22.16
N PHE A 215 -13.48 -24.56 23.44
CA PHE A 215 -14.34 -25.24 24.40
C PHE A 215 -14.90 -24.26 25.43
N THR A 216 -15.98 -24.64 26.11
CA THR A 216 -16.56 -23.89 27.22
C THR A 216 -16.40 -24.67 28.52
N THR A 217 -16.24 -23.98 29.64
CA THR A 217 -16.10 -24.62 30.97
C THR A 217 -17.43 -24.78 31.70
N PHE A 218 -18.44 -23.96 31.40
CA PHE A 218 -19.78 -24.04 31.98
C PHE A 218 -20.87 -23.58 31.00
N PRO A 219 -21.78 -24.48 30.56
CA PRO A 219 -21.66 -25.94 30.63
C PRO A 219 -20.42 -26.41 29.87
N LYS A 220 -19.78 -27.50 30.33
CA LYS A 220 -18.62 -28.06 29.64
C LYS A 220 -19.06 -28.56 28.26
N ARG A 221 -18.49 -27.98 27.20
CA ARG A 221 -18.73 -28.40 25.82
C ARG A 221 -17.47 -28.18 25.01
N ASP A 222 -17.01 -29.22 24.34
CA ASP A 222 -15.91 -29.15 23.39
C ASP A 222 -16.52 -29.00 21.99
N TYR A 223 -16.10 -27.99 21.24
CA TYR A 223 -16.60 -27.75 19.88
C TYR A 223 -15.72 -28.45 18.86
N THR A 224 -16.35 -29.27 18.03
CA THR A 224 -15.70 -30.01 16.95
C THR A 224 -15.83 -29.28 15.61
N GLU A 225 -15.23 -29.79 14.55
CA GLU A 225 -15.30 -29.18 13.22
C GLU A 225 -16.74 -29.11 12.66
N ASP A 226 -17.59 -30.07 13.03
CA ASP A 226 -19.01 -30.07 12.66
C ASP A 226 -19.78 -28.90 13.31
N ASP A 227 -19.44 -28.55 14.55
CA ASP A 227 -20.02 -27.40 15.25
C ASP A 227 -19.58 -26.05 14.64
N MET A 228 -18.51 -26.00 13.84
CA MET A 228 -17.99 -24.75 13.27
C MET A 228 -18.93 -24.10 12.25
N GLN A 229 -19.83 -24.90 11.65
CA GLN A 229 -20.84 -24.44 10.69
C GLN A 229 -22.15 -24.02 11.35
N THR A 230 -22.31 -24.30 12.64
CA THR A 230 -23.52 -23.95 13.38
C THR A 230 -23.49 -22.48 13.82
N ALA A 231 -24.65 -21.84 13.78
CA ALA A 231 -24.80 -20.45 14.21
C ALA A 231 -24.62 -20.33 15.72
N LEU A 232 -24.05 -19.22 16.17
CA LEU A 232 -23.88 -18.94 17.60
C LEU A 232 -25.21 -19.01 18.36
N SER A 233 -26.31 -18.59 17.74
CA SER A 233 -27.71 -18.71 18.22
C SER A 233 -28.12 -20.13 18.62
N ASP A 234 -27.64 -21.15 17.90
CA ASP A 234 -27.99 -22.55 18.12
C ASP A 234 -27.06 -23.26 19.11
N LEU A 235 -25.80 -22.81 19.21
CA LEU A 235 -24.80 -23.39 20.10
C LEU A 235 -24.96 -22.98 21.57
N GLY A 236 -25.56 -21.81 21.81
CA GLY A 236 -25.83 -21.29 23.14
C GLY A 236 -27.31 -21.07 23.36
N LYS A 237 -27.89 -21.72 24.38
CA LYS A 237 -29.12 -21.18 24.99
C LYS A 237 -28.75 -19.91 25.73
N PHE A 238 -28.69 -18.78 25.02
CA PHE A 238 -28.43 -17.45 25.60
C PHE A 238 -29.45 -17.22 26.71
N SER A 239 -29.04 -17.51 27.94
CA SER A 239 -29.86 -17.21 29.10
C SER A 239 -30.08 -15.70 29.14
N LYS A 240 -31.26 -15.28 29.59
CA LYS A 240 -31.74 -13.88 29.57
C LYS A 240 -30.81 -12.88 30.27
N ASP A 241 -29.81 -13.35 31.01
CA ASP A 241 -28.72 -12.55 31.54
C ASP A 241 -27.61 -12.37 30.50
N TRP A 242 -27.52 -11.15 29.97
CA TRP A 242 -26.50 -10.63 29.07
C TRP A 242 -25.09 -10.63 29.68
N SER A 243 -24.58 -11.78 30.12
CA SER A 243 -23.34 -11.79 30.90
C SER A 243 -22.47 -13.00 30.58
N ARG A 244 -21.66 -12.78 29.54
CA ARG A 244 -20.34 -13.39 29.32
C ARG A 244 -20.38 -14.91 29.11
N TYR A 245 -20.59 -15.31 27.87
CA TYR A 245 -20.09 -16.61 27.44
C TYR A 245 -18.57 -16.55 27.39
N VAL A 246 -17.94 -17.40 28.19
CA VAL A 246 -16.48 -17.55 28.24
C VAL A 246 -16.13 -18.77 27.39
N VAL A 247 -15.51 -18.52 26.25
CA VAL A 247 -14.94 -19.56 25.40
C VAL A 247 -13.45 -19.61 25.73
N GLU A 248 -12.93 -20.80 26.01
CA GLU A 248 -11.51 -21.02 26.22
C GLU A 248 -10.93 -21.65 24.97
N THR A 249 -9.69 -21.28 24.67
CA THR A 249 -8.96 -21.83 23.53
C THR A 249 -7.75 -22.59 24.02
N VAL A 250 -7.51 -23.76 23.42
CA VAL A 250 -6.29 -24.53 23.62
C VAL A 250 -5.72 -24.83 22.25
N LEU A 251 -4.39 -24.68 22.14
CA LEU A 251 -3.66 -25.11 20.97
C LEU A 251 -3.51 -26.64 21.07
N HIS A 252 -3.96 -27.38 20.05
CA HIS A 252 -3.78 -28.83 20.07
C HIS A 252 -2.29 -29.18 20.03
N PRO A 253 -1.75 -29.95 20.99
CA PRO A 253 -0.37 -30.38 20.95
C PRO A 253 -0.23 -31.62 20.07
N SER A 254 0.08 -31.46 18.77
CA SER A 254 0.70 -32.55 17.99
C SER A 254 1.51 -32.05 16.77
N LEU A 255 2.82 -32.30 16.89
CA LEU A 255 4.00 -32.24 15.99
C LEU A 255 3.86 -32.97 14.62
N PRO A 256 4.88 -33.07 13.72
CA PRO A 256 6.16 -32.34 13.52
C PRO A 256 6.31 -31.71 12.11
N THR A 257 7.41 -30.98 11.90
CA THR A 257 7.98 -30.58 10.60
C THR A 257 8.06 -31.76 9.64
N ASN A 258 7.37 -31.67 8.49
CA ASN A 258 7.68 -32.54 7.36
C ASN A 258 8.83 -31.92 6.56
N THR A 259 9.82 -32.76 6.27
CA THR A 259 11.05 -32.46 5.53
C THR A 259 10.76 -32.43 4.03
#